data_AF-A0A932L4Y5-F1
#
_entry.id   AF-A0A932L4Y5-F1
#
_cell.length_a   1.000
_cell.length_b   1.000
_cell.length_c   1.000
_cell.angle_alpha   90.00
_cell.angle_beta   90.00
_cell.angle_gamma   90.00
#
_symmetry.space_group_name_H-M   'P 1'
#
loop_
_entity.id
_entity.type
_entity.pdbx_description
1 polymer ?
#
loop_
_entity_poly.entity_id
_entity_poly.type
_entity_poly.pdbx_seq_one_letter_code
_entity_poly.pdbx_strand_id
1 'polypeptide(L)'
;MSGTSRRLRYRMGTLVAVVVAAVTAEHPNCVSAEPPTAPVQNNAAGEWPQFLGPQRNGLSNETGLLDSWPEQGPKIVWRAAGGVGMSGLAVSRGRVLTLVQR
;
A
#
# COMPACT_ATOMS: atom_id res chain seq x y z
N MET A 1 -28.02 -29.03 61.81
CA MET A 1 -28.74 -27.77 62.17
C MET A 1 -28.46 -26.73 61.10
N SER A 2 -29.56 -26.10 60.66
CA SER A 2 -29.68 -25.19 59.52
C SER A 2 -28.91 -23.88 59.71
N GLY A 3 -28.48 -23.24 58.61
CA GLY A 3 -27.76 -21.97 58.67
C GLY A 3 -27.51 -21.30 57.32
N THR A 4 -28.53 -21.19 56.47
CA THR A 4 -28.48 -20.42 55.22
C THR A 4 -28.52 -18.92 55.53
N SER A 5 -27.51 -18.13 55.12
CA SER A 5 -27.65 -16.67 54.92
C SER A 5 -26.58 -16.15 53.96
N ARG A 6 -26.97 -15.89 52.71
CA ARG A 6 -27.32 -14.56 52.15
C ARG A 6 -26.11 -13.76 51.63
N ARG A 7 -25.90 -13.95 50.33
CA ARG A 7 -25.59 -12.93 49.29
C ARG A 7 -24.51 -11.89 49.64
N LEU A 8 -23.28 -12.15 49.21
CA LEU A 8 -22.33 -11.08 48.89
C LEU A 8 -22.30 -10.87 47.38
N ARG A 9 -22.59 -9.63 46.99
CA ARG A 9 -22.80 -9.20 45.61
C ARG A 9 -21.47 -9.11 44.86
N TYR A 10 -21.49 -9.72 43.68
CA TYR A 10 -20.69 -9.51 42.48
C TYR A 10 -20.11 -8.09 42.30
N ARG A 11 -18.77 -7.98 42.18
CA ARG A 11 -18.04 -6.97 41.37
C ARG A 11 -16.59 -7.44 41.10
N MET A 12 -16.43 -8.56 40.38
CA MET A 12 -15.13 -8.98 39.85
C MET A 12 -15.26 -9.28 38.35
N GLY A 13 -15.71 -8.27 37.62
CA GLY A 13 -15.58 -8.18 36.17
C GLY A 13 -14.55 -7.10 35.87
N THR A 14 -13.73 -7.35 34.83
CA THR A 14 -12.70 -6.45 34.27
C THR A 14 -11.29 -6.74 34.81
N LEU A 15 -10.61 -7.72 34.21
CA LEU A 15 -9.16 -7.69 33.93
C LEU A 15 -8.70 -8.94 33.14
N VAL A 16 -9.36 -9.32 32.03
CA VAL A 16 -8.84 -10.37 31.11
C VAL A 16 -8.97 -9.97 29.63
N ALA A 17 -9.30 -8.71 29.31
CA ALA A 17 -9.51 -8.27 27.92
C ALA A 17 -8.36 -7.42 27.33
N VAL A 18 -7.26 -7.20 28.04
CA VAL A 18 -6.21 -6.25 27.59
C VAL A 18 -5.16 -6.89 26.67
N VAL A 19 -5.05 -8.22 26.62
CA VAL A 19 -3.93 -8.88 25.92
C VAL A 19 -4.21 -9.21 24.44
N VAL A 20 -5.45 -9.11 23.96
CA VAL A 20 -5.78 -9.45 22.54
C VAL A 20 -5.65 -8.26 21.58
N ALA A 21 -5.62 -7.01 22.06
CA ALA A 21 -5.70 -5.84 21.19
C ALA A 21 -4.36 -5.25 20.70
N ALA A 22 -3.21 -5.73 21.19
CA ALA A 22 -1.93 -5.04 20.96
C ALA A 22 -1.09 -5.59 19.78
N VAL A 23 -1.54 -6.63 19.07
CA VAL A 23 -0.75 -7.21 17.94
C VAL A 23 -1.17 -6.74 16.55
N THR A 24 -2.06 -5.76 16.46
CA THR A 24 -2.39 -5.06 15.20
C THR A 24 -2.05 -3.58 15.31
N ALA A 25 -0.79 -3.25 15.60
CA ALA A 25 -0.27 -1.92 15.29
C ALA A 25 0.10 -1.90 13.80
N GLU A 26 -0.92 -1.86 12.95
CA GLU A 26 -0.78 -1.39 11.58
C GLU A 26 -0.23 0.05 11.64
N HIS A 27 0.93 0.27 11.02
CA HIS A 27 1.55 1.58 10.99
C HIS A 27 0.58 2.58 10.35
N PRO A 28 0.36 3.78 10.93
CA PRO A 28 -0.69 4.72 10.49
C PRO A 28 -0.53 5.23 9.05
N ASN A 29 0.57 4.90 8.37
CA ASN A 29 0.87 5.32 7.00
C ASN A 29 0.93 4.15 6.00
N CYS A 30 0.56 2.93 6.40
CA CYS A 30 0.40 1.81 5.48
C CYS A 30 -1.00 1.87 4.85
N VAL A 31 -1.24 2.79 3.93
CA VAL A 31 -2.37 2.66 3.01
C VAL A 31 -2.08 1.44 2.14
N SER A 32 -2.64 0.29 2.53
CA SER A 32 -2.72 -0.86 1.64
C SER A 32 -3.67 -0.46 0.52
N ALA A 33 -3.13 -0.08 -0.63
CA ALA A 33 -3.95 0.14 -1.81
C ALA A 33 -4.65 -1.19 -2.11
N GLU A 34 -5.98 -1.25 -1.94
CA GLU A 34 -6.75 -2.40 -2.40
C GLU A 34 -6.42 -2.64 -3.87
N PRO A 35 -6.08 -3.89 -4.26
CA PRO A 35 -5.73 -4.19 -5.63
C PRO A 35 -6.93 -3.85 -6.51
N PRO A 36 -6.74 -3.14 -7.65
CA PRO A 36 -7.86 -2.86 -8.55
C PRO A 36 -8.51 -4.19 -8.94
N THR A 37 -9.82 -4.33 -8.68
CA THR A 37 -10.65 -5.50 -9.02
C THR A 37 -10.92 -5.63 -10.52
N ALA A 38 -10.47 -4.65 -11.31
CA ALA A 38 -10.51 -4.72 -12.76
C ALA A 38 -9.49 -5.76 -13.30
N PRO A 39 -9.80 -6.47 -14.40
CA PRO A 39 -8.82 -7.31 -15.06
C PRO A 39 -7.61 -6.48 -15.44
N VAL A 40 -6.44 -6.82 -14.88
CA VAL A 40 -5.17 -6.23 -15.29
C VAL A 40 -4.87 -6.70 -16.70
N GLN A 41 -5.12 -5.83 -17.69
CA GLN A 41 -4.73 -6.12 -19.06
C GLN A 41 -3.20 -6.22 -19.12
N ASN A 42 -2.70 -7.39 -19.52
CA ASN A 42 -1.29 -7.63 -19.85
C ASN A 42 -0.97 -6.98 -21.22
N ASN A 43 -1.34 -5.72 -21.41
CA ASN A 43 -0.94 -4.99 -22.61
C ASN A 43 0.55 -4.68 -22.46
N ALA A 44 1.36 -5.02 -23.46
CA ALA A 44 2.79 -4.69 -23.42
C ALA A 44 3.04 -3.18 -23.36
N ALA A 45 2.06 -2.38 -23.79
CA ALA A 45 2.09 -0.93 -23.65
C ALA A 45 2.08 -0.53 -22.17
N GLY A 46 3.14 0.16 -21.73
CA GLY A 46 3.30 0.63 -20.34
C GLY A 46 3.93 -0.36 -19.37
N GLU A 47 4.22 -1.60 -19.79
CA GLU A 47 4.94 -2.55 -18.92
C GLU A 47 6.43 -2.23 -18.85
N TRP A 48 6.96 -2.12 -17.64
CA TRP A 48 8.39 -1.90 -17.38
C TRP A 48 8.85 -2.76 -16.19
N PRO A 49 8.86 -4.10 -16.32
CA PRO A 49 8.96 -5.00 -15.18
C PRO A 49 10.37 -5.13 -14.59
N GLN A 50 11.40 -4.68 -15.31
CA GLN A 50 12.81 -4.88 -14.91
C GLN A 50 13.70 -3.70 -15.32
N PHE A 51 14.93 -3.69 -14.80
CA PHE A 51 15.94 -2.71 -15.19
C PHE A 51 16.17 -2.74 -16.71
N LEU A 52 16.18 -1.55 -17.33
CA LEU A 52 16.22 -1.34 -18.77
C LEU A 52 14.98 -1.85 -19.54
N GLY A 53 13.87 -2.09 -18.86
CA GLY A 53 12.58 -2.41 -19.47
C GLY A 53 12.46 -3.86 -19.95
N PRO A 54 11.36 -4.20 -20.65
CA PRO A 54 11.05 -5.58 -21.05
C PRO A 54 12.17 -6.23 -21.87
N GLN A 55 12.78 -5.47 -22.77
CA GLN A 55 13.85 -5.93 -23.67
C GLN A 55 15.27 -5.66 -23.14
N ARG A 56 15.39 -5.08 -21.94
CA ARG A 56 16.68 -4.72 -21.31
C ARG A 56 17.56 -3.78 -22.15
N ASN A 57 16.96 -2.96 -22.99
CA ASN A 57 17.63 -2.01 -23.88
C ASN A 57 17.42 -0.54 -23.46
N GLY A 58 16.58 -0.28 -22.46
CA GLY A 58 16.30 1.08 -21.98
C GLY A 58 15.37 1.88 -22.89
N LEU A 59 14.70 1.25 -23.86
CA LEU A 59 13.80 1.91 -24.79
C LEU A 59 12.33 1.60 -24.46
N SER A 60 11.50 2.65 -24.40
CA SER A 60 10.04 2.54 -24.32
C SER A 60 9.44 2.53 -25.73
N ASN A 61 8.45 1.66 -25.94
CA ASN A 61 7.71 1.58 -27.21
C ASN A 61 6.44 2.47 -27.22
N GLU A 62 6.27 3.32 -26.21
CA GLU A 62 5.12 4.22 -26.12
C GLU A 62 5.18 5.31 -27.21
N THR A 63 4.00 5.66 -27.74
CA THR A 63 3.83 6.66 -28.80
C THR A 63 2.76 7.67 -28.38
N GLY A 64 2.71 8.82 -29.06
CA GLY A 64 1.75 9.89 -28.73
C GLY A 64 2.08 10.63 -27.43
N LEU A 65 3.36 10.62 -27.03
CA LEU A 65 3.85 11.43 -25.92
C LEU A 65 3.81 12.92 -26.33
N LEU A 66 3.69 13.79 -25.33
CA LEU A 66 3.72 15.23 -25.54
C LEU A 66 5.14 15.68 -25.91
N ASP A 67 5.28 16.35 -27.05
CA ASP A 67 6.56 16.95 -27.48
C ASP A 67 6.95 18.16 -26.61
N SER A 68 5.96 18.84 -26.05
CA SER A 68 6.15 19.99 -25.16
C SER A 68 5.16 19.98 -24.01
N TRP A 69 5.62 20.48 -22.86
CA TRP A 69 4.78 20.58 -21.68
C TRP A 69 3.93 21.86 -21.79
N PRO A 70 2.65 21.83 -21.36
CA PRO A 70 1.85 23.04 -21.25
C PRO A 70 2.46 23.98 -20.20
N GLU A 71 2.19 25.29 -20.27
CA GLU A 71 2.75 26.29 -19.34
C GLU A 71 2.48 25.97 -17.86
N GLN A 72 1.34 25.36 -17.57
CA GLN A 72 0.93 24.95 -16.21
C GLN A 72 1.50 23.59 -15.80
N GLY A 73 2.18 22.89 -16.71
CA GLY A 73 2.69 21.54 -16.52
C GLY A 73 1.62 20.44 -16.64
N PRO A 74 2.04 19.16 -16.75
CA PRO A 74 1.13 18.03 -16.76
C PRO A 74 0.42 17.91 -15.40
N LYS A 75 -0.86 17.50 -15.46
CA LYS A 75 -1.65 17.24 -14.26
C LYS A 75 -1.02 16.09 -13.46
N ILE A 76 -0.72 16.35 -12.18
CA ILE A 76 -0.27 15.31 -11.25
C ILE A 76 -1.46 14.39 -10.93
N VAL A 77 -1.31 13.10 -11.25
CA VAL A 77 -2.34 12.09 -10.98
C VAL A 77 -2.24 11.56 -9.55
N TRP A 78 -1.02 11.38 -9.03
CA TRP A 78 -0.75 10.91 -7.67
C TRP A 78 0.66 11.31 -7.21
N ARG A 79 0.89 11.27 -5.90
CA ARG A 79 2.21 11.49 -5.28
C ARG A 79 2.33 10.66 -4.00
N ALA A 80 3.50 10.08 -3.76
CA ALA A 80 3.82 9.32 -2.56
C ALA A 80 5.18 9.74 -1.99
N ALA A 81 5.34 9.73 -0.67
CA ALA A 81 6.63 9.99 -0.01
C ALA A 81 7.52 8.73 -0.06
N GLY A 82 8.79 8.88 -0.44
CA GLY A 82 9.70 7.75 -0.66
C GLY A 82 11.11 7.86 -0.04
N GLY A 83 11.41 8.95 0.68
CA GLY A 83 12.75 9.22 1.20
C GLY A 83 13.78 9.52 0.10
N VAL A 84 15.08 9.31 0.37
CA VAL A 84 16.15 9.63 -0.58
C VAL A 84 16.12 8.73 -1.82
N GLY A 85 15.76 7.45 -1.64
CA GLY A 85 15.42 6.50 -2.72
C GLY A 85 16.50 6.31 -3.79
N MET A 86 17.21 5.18 -3.76
CA MET A 86 18.22 4.83 -4.79
C MET A 86 17.75 3.76 -5.79
N SER A 87 16.47 3.37 -5.77
CA SER A 87 15.91 2.34 -6.66
C SER A 87 15.21 2.93 -7.88
N GLY A 88 15.26 2.20 -8.99
CA GLY A 88 14.40 2.48 -10.15
C GLY A 88 12.94 2.07 -9.89
N LEU A 89 12.07 2.45 -10.83
CA LEU A 89 10.66 2.05 -10.84
C LEU A 89 10.46 0.80 -11.69
N ALA A 90 9.61 -0.11 -11.23
CA ALA A 90 9.09 -1.19 -12.04
C ALA A 90 7.58 -1.01 -12.23
N VAL A 91 7.09 -1.17 -13.45
CA VAL A 91 5.66 -1.12 -13.77
C VAL A 91 5.24 -2.49 -14.23
N SER A 92 4.26 -3.08 -13.55
CA SER A 92 3.64 -4.31 -14.04
C SER A 92 2.22 -4.48 -13.54
N ARG A 93 1.34 -4.97 -14.41
CA ARG A 93 -0.07 -5.27 -14.09
C ARG A 93 -0.79 -4.08 -13.49
N GLY A 94 -0.59 -2.90 -14.10
CA GLY A 94 -1.20 -1.64 -13.65
C GLY A 94 -0.71 -1.14 -12.29
N ARG A 95 0.44 -1.62 -11.80
CA ARG A 95 1.05 -1.17 -10.54
C ARG A 95 2.45 -0.64 -10.78
N VAL A 96 2.81 0.38 -10.00
CA VAL A 96 4.18 0.90 -9.91
C VAL A 96 4.79 0.41 -8.60
N LEU A 97 5.95 -0.23 -8.70
CA LEU A 97 6.71 -0.78 -7.57
C LEU A 97 8.05 -0.05 -7.47
N THR A 98 8.45 0.29 -6.25
CA THR A 98 9.74 0.91 -5.94
C THR A 98 10.13 0.63 -4.49
N LEU A 99 11.41 0.80 -4.16
CA LEU A 99 11.87 0.78 -2.79
C LEU A 99 11.81 2.20 -2.22
N VAL A 100 11.32 2.31 -0.99
CA VAL A 100 11.22 3.59 -0.28
C VAL A 100 12.02 3.51 1.01
N GLN A 101 12.63 4.63 1.38
CA GLN A 101 13.21 4.82 2.70
C GLN A 101 12.16 5.45 3.59
N ARG A 102 11.83 4.77 4.70
CA ARG A 102 10.93 5.28 5.74
C ARG A 102 11.71 5.77 6.95
#